data_AF-A0A9D5UX09-F1
#
_entry.id   AF-A0A9D5UX09-F1
#
_cell.length_a   1.000
_cell.length_b   1.000
_cell.length_c   1.000
_cell.angle_alpha   90.00
_cell.angle_beta   90.00
_cell.angle_gamma   90.00
#
_symmetry.space_group_name_H-M   'P 1'
#
loop_
_entity.id
_entity.type
_entity.pdbx_description
1 polymer ?
#
loop_
_entity_poly.entity_id
_entity_poly.type
_entity_poly.pdbx_seq_one_letter_code
_entity_poly.pdbx_strand_id
1 'polypeptide(L)'
;MGMSMFQVKKGINLDGLAQVMSGAGVPGAAGDASLAPVGSLYLDVTNGQLYIKKSSGVGTDKWLRTQDSSDMAAALQGISWREPAKLHVTTSYADLAAATTAMNTGTLDGTAVVANDRILFDNITGSNKNVFVVTGTPGSSATLVEDTNTATKGDTVYVSSGTDAGKTFNYNGTVWVQQGAASSTEIGFIKTFIGKSADGNETPDYSSNNVVTDGGSLETAIGELDNKIGTGHTEPVNFIQLNDAVMKGLHQLDINLSAARTFHFGSVSGGTATEVCTTDFSTHHIEGCFSAEWRVVVASGNNKWAGTVSAIFNRATSEIDYNISSILTIGAPIAGLEVYPVVTSTTLALMVNATNAVTTFTTRTLNCYYDIYS
;
A
#
# COMPACT_ATOMS: atom_id res chain seq x y z
N MET A 1 -33.93 0.47 62.65
CA MET A 1 -32.90 1.51 62.89
C MET A 1 -31.55 0.82 62.83
N GLY A 2 -30.77 1.00 61.76
CA GLY A 2 -29.41 0.47 61.70
C GLY A 2 -28.48 1.42 62.47
N MET A 3 -27.89 0.96 63.57
CA MET A 3 -26.85 1.74 64.26
C MET A 3 -25.55 1.66 63.46
N SER A 4 -25.03 2.80 63.01
CA SER A 4 -23.71 2.90 62.39
C SER A 4 -22.64 2.71 63.48
N MET A 5 -22.12 1.49 63.62
CA MET A 5 -21.22 1.17 64.74
C MET A 5 -19.80 1.74 64.57
N PHE A 6 -19.38 2.11 63.34
CA PHE A 6 -18.08 2.73 63.09
C PHE A 6 -18.15 3.75 61.94
N GLN A 7 -17.68 4.97 62.19
CA GLN A 7 -17.45 5.99 61.16
C GLN A 7 -16.05 6.57 61.34
N VAL A 8 -15.23 6.45 60.30
CA VAL A 8 -13.89 7.05 60.28
C VAL A 8 -14.02 8.46 59.71
N LYS A 9 -14.10 9.47 60.59
CA LYS A 9 -14.37 10.87 60.18
C LYS A 9 -13.16 11.60 59.58
N LYS A 10 -11.94 11.17 59.90
CA LYS A 10 -10.71 11.90 59.56
C LYS A 10 -9.70 11.12 58.71
N GLY A 11 -9.94 9.83 58.50
CA GLY A 11 -9.05 8.98 57.73
C GLY A 11 -8.39 7.83 58.50
N ILE A 12 -7.54 7.09 57.80
CA ILE A 12 -6.80 5.92 58.32
C ILE A 12 -5.30 6.24 58.26
N ASN A 13 -4.59 6.03 59.36
CA ASN A 13 -3.13 6.12 59.40
C ASN A 13 -2.53 4.71 59.27
N LEU A 14 -1.66 4.52 58.29
CA LEU A 14 -0.99 3.27 57.97
C LEU A 14 0.43 3.33 58.51
N ASP A 15 0.57 2.96 59.79
CA ASP A 15 1.86 2.84 60.50
C ASP A 15 2.77 4.09 60.41
N GLY A 16 2.16 5.28 60.29
CA GLY A 16 2.90 6.54 60.12
C GLY A 16 3.62 6.68 58.76
N LEU A 17 3.50 5.69 57.88
CA LEU A 17 4.13 5.69 56.56
C LEU A 17 3.25 6.35 55.49
N ALA A 18 1.93 6.23 55.61
CA ALA A 18 0.97 6.88 54.73
C ALA A 18 -0.36 7.10 55.45
N GLN A 19 -1.15 8.06 54.98
CA GLN A 19 -2.47 8.34 55.51
C GLN A 19 -3.49 8.40 54.38
N VAL A 20 -4.71 7.90 54.62
CA VAL A 20 -5.86 8.10 53.75
C VAL A 20 -6.78 9.09 54.44
N MET A 21 -6.83 10.32 53.97
CA MET A 21 -7.56 11.43 54.61
C MET A 21 -8.69 11.94 53.71
N SER A 22 -9.59 12.72 54.29
CA SER A 22 -10.58 13.49 53.55
C SER A 22 -10.79 14.86 54.19
N GLY A 23 -11.17 15.85 53.40
CA GLY A 23 -11.49 17.19 53.87
C GLY A 23 -11.97 18.10 52.74
N ALA A 24 -12.31 19.34 53.05
CA ALA A 24 -12.77 20.29 52.04
C ALA A 24 -11.60 21.09 51.45
N GLY A 25 -11.49 21.10 50.13
CA GLY A 25 -10.52 21.88 49.37
C GLY A 25 -9.21 21.15 49.08
N VAL A 26 -8.28 21.87 48.46
CA VAL A 26 -6.96 21.34 48.08
C VAL A 26 -6.14 21.04 49.34
N PRO A 27 -5.55 19.84 49.48
CA PRO A 27 -4.75 19.49 50.65
C PRO A 27 -3.43 20.28 50.72
N GLY A 28 -2.89 20.46 51.93
CA GLY A 28 -1.55 20.99 52.14
C GLY A 28 -1.46 22.48 52.53
N ALA A 29 -2.57 23.23 52.47
CA ALA A 29 -2.60 24.63 52.92
C ALA A 29 -2.60 24.78 54.46
N ALA A 30 -3.28 23.88 55.19
CA ALA A 30 -3.33 23.84 56.65
C ALA A 30 -3.81 22.46 57.16
N GLY A 31 -3.68 22.21 58.47
CA GLY A 31 -4.25 21.04 59.15
C GLY A 31 -3.51 19.72 58.90
N ASP A 32 -4.16 18.60 59.22
CA ASP A 32 -3.57 17.26 59.24
C ASP A 32 -2.92 16.86 57.88
N ALA A 33 -3.51 17.31 56.77
CA ALA A 33 -2.97 17.07 55.43
C ALA A 33 -1.62 17.75 55.16
N SER A 34 -1.29 18.84 55.85
CA SER A 34 0.03 19.49 55.69
C SER A 34 1.18 18.62 56.21
N LEU A 35 0.93 17.81 57.24
CA LEU A 35 1.93 16.98 57.91
C LEU A 35 1.93 15.52 57.45
N ALA A 36 1.03 15.15 56.54
CA ALA A 36 0.94 13.78 56.05
C ALA A 36 2.27 13.30 55.41
N PRO A 37 2.65 12.03 55.56
CA PRO A 37 3.81 11.46 54.87
C PRO A 37 3.65 11.41 53.34
N VAL A 38 4.76 11.30 52.60
CA VAL A 38 4.74 11.02 51.15
C VAL A 38 4.02 9.68 50.88
N GLY A 39 3.23 9.61 49.82
CA GLY A 39 2.39 8.45 49.49
C GLY A 39 1.01 8.48 50.13
N SER A 40 0.70 9.47 50.97
CA SER A 40 -0.64 9.66 51.53
C SER A 40 -1.67 10.01 50.45
N LEU A 41 -2.90 9.55 50.63
CA LEU A 41 -4.06 9.86 49.81
C LEU A 41 -4.95 10.89 50.50
N TYR A 42 -5.54 11.80 49.73
CA TYR A 42 -6.49 12.78 50.24
C TYR A 42 -7.68 12.91 49.28
N LEU A 43 -8.90 12.76 49.81
CA LEU A 43 -10.14 13.01 49.08
C LEU A 43 -10.68 14.41 49.42
N ASP A 44 -10.77 15.29 48.43
CA ASP A 44 -11.49 16.55 48.55
C ASP A 44 -12.99 16.28 48.46
N VAL A 45 -13.69 16.40 49.59
CA VAL A 45 -15.13 16.12 49.68
C VAL A 45 -16.00 17.18 49.00
N THR A 46 -15.41 18.32 48.61
CA THR A 46 -16.12 19.41 47.94
C THR A 46 -16.40 19.09 46.47
N ASN A 47 -15.46 18.43 45.82
CA ASN A 47 -15.49 18.18 44.37
C ASN A 47 -15.20 16.71 43.99
N GLY A 48 -14.93 15.83 44.97
CA GLY A 48 -14.62 14.43 44.77
C GLY A 48 -13.21 14.15 44.24
N GLN A 49 -12.33 15.14 44.17
CA GLN A 49 -10.98 14.97 43.63
C GLN A 49 -10.08 14.19 44.60
N LEU A 50 -9.30 13.27 44.06
CA LEU A 50 -8.31 12.50 44.80
C LEU A 50 -6.92 13.12 44.59
N TYR A 51 -6.13 13.20 45.65
CA TYR A 51 -4.76 13.69 45.64
C TYR A 51 -3.81 12.67 46.26
N ILE A 52 -2.58 12.62 45.76
CA ILE A 52 -1.48 11.80 46.27
C ILE A 52 -0.33 12.72 46.69
N LYS A 53 0.18 12.57 47.92
CA LYS A 53 1.32 13.37 48.37
C LYS A 53 2.59 12.88 47.70
N LYS A 54 3.22 13.72 46.87
CA LYS A 54 4.40 13.36 46.05
C LYS A 54 5.73 13.73 46.71
N SER A 55 5.74 14.63 47.69
CA SER A 55 6.95 15.12 48.32
C SER A 55 6.71 15.55 49.77
N SER A 56 7.76 15.52 50.59
CA SER A 56 7.68 15.90 52.00
C SER A 56 7.45 17.41 52.18
N GLY A 57 7.04 17.80 53.39
CA GLY A 57 6.79 19.20 53.75
C GLY A 57 5.32 19.64 53.65
N VAL A 58 5.12 20.93 53.85
CA VAL A 58 3.83 21.64 53.81
C VAL A 58 3.68 22.36 52.47
N GLY A 59 2.45 22.56 52.02
CA GLY A 59 2.14 23.24 50.76
C GLY A 59 1.26 22.38 49.83
N THR A 60 0.40 23.05 49.07
CA THR A 60 -0.44 22.41 48.05
C THR A 60 0.38 21.85 46.88
N ASP A 61 1.55 22.43 46.62
CA ASP A 61 2.52 21.98 45.61
C ASP A 61 3.12 20.60 45.90
N LYS A 62 3.02 20.12 47.15
CA LYS A 62 3.46 18.79 47.59
C LYS A 62 2.47 17.67 47.25
N TRP A 63 1.31 18.03 46.70
CA TRP A 63 0.23 17.11 46.35
C TRP A 63 0.05 17.05 44.83
N LEU A 64 -0.16 15.85 44.32
CA LEU A 64 -0.51 15.60 42.93
C LEU A 64 -1.99 15.24 42.86
N ARG A 65 -2.78 16.00 42.09
CA ARG A 65 -4.16 15.61 41.78
C ARG A 65 -4.14 14.40 40.86
N THR A 66 -4.88 13.36 41.21
CA THR A 66 -5.20 12.26 40.30
C THR A 66 -6.32 12.74 39.39
N GLN A 67 -6.05 12.78 38.08
CA GLN A 67 -7.03 13.22 37.09
C GLN A 67 -8.19 12.22 37.05
N ASP A 68 -9.42 12.73 37.02
CA ASP A 68 -10.59 11.87 36.85
C ASP A 68 -10.71 11.40 35.39
N SER A 69 -11.49 10.35 35.15
CA SER A 69 -11.67 9.79 33.81
C SER A 69 -12.32 10.77 32.84
N SER A 70 -13.04 11.78 33.32
CA SER A 70 -13.62 12.84 32.48
C SER A 70 -12.55 13.84 32.01
N ASP A 71 -11.60 14.21 32.86
CA ASP A 71 -10.46 15.07 32.51
C ASP A 71 -9.58 14.34 31.47
N MET A 72 -9.36 13.04 31.65
CA MET A 72 -8.66 12.22 30.65
C MET A 72 -9.48 12.02 29.38
N ALA A 73 -10.78 11.72 29.46
CA ALA A 73 -11.62 11.50 28.29
C ALA A 73 -11.79 12.78 27.45
N ALA A 74 -11.88 13.96 28.08
CA ALA A 74 -11.92 15.24 27.37
C ALA A 74 -10.61 15.50 26.61
N ALA A 75 -9.46 15.20 27.23
CA ALA A 75 -8.16 15.31 26.58
C ALA A 75 -7.97 14.29 25.45
N LEU A 76 -8.39 13.03 25.65
CA LEU A 76 -8.19 11.91 24.72
C LEU A 76 -9.16 11.93 23.53
N GLN A 77 -10.40 12.39 23.71
CA GLN A 77 -11.41 12.42 22.64
C GLN A 77 -11.29 13.63 21.72
N GLY A 78 -10.32 14.53 21.94
CA GLY A 78 -10.14 15.70 21.08
C GLY A 78 -11.18 16.80 21.30
N ILE A 79 -12.13 16.64 22.23
CA ILE A 79 -13.35 17.46 22.32
C ILE A 79 -13.08 18.88 22.87
N SER A 80 -11.97 19.10 23.56
CA SER A 80 -11.62 20.43 24.12
C SER A 80 -10.35 21.04 23.51
N TRP A 81 -9.88 20.53 22.36
CA TRP A 81 -8.77 21.14 21.65
C TRP A 81 -9.20 22.45 21.02
N ARG A 82 -8.61 23.53 21.52
CA ARG A 82 -8.70 24.84 20.89
C ARG A 82 -7.77 24.88 19.69
N GLU A 83 -8.10 25.71 18.71
CA GLU A 83 -7.16 25.98 17.63
C GLU A 83 -5.85 26.53 18.22
N PRO A 84 -4.69 26.17 17.65
CA PRO A 84 -3.38 26.56 18.17
C PRO A 84 -3.26 28.06 18.41
N ALA A 85 -2.66 28.43 19.54
CA ALA A 85 -2.16 29.77 19.74
C ALA A 85 -0.79 29.89 19.06
N LYS A 86 -0.53 31.02 18.41
CA LYS A 86 0.81 31.35 17.91
C LYS A 86 1.77 31.58 19.06
N LEU A 87 1.32 32.30 20.09
CA LEU A 87 2.15 32.71 21.22
C LEU A 87 1.44 32.46 22.54
N HIS A 88 2.22 32.15 23.57
CA HIS A 88 1.80 32.24 24.96
C HIS A 88 2.58 33.36 25.62
N VAL A 89 1.87 34.35 26.15
CA VAL A 89 2.46 35.56 26.70
C VAL A 89 2.33 35.54 28.22
N THR A 90 3.45 35.26 28.87
CA THR A 90 3.57 35.21 30.34
C THR A 90 3.85 36.56 30.98
N THR A 91 4.20 37.56 30.16
CA THR A 91 4.42 38.94 30.61
C THR A 91 3.13 39.50 31.22
N SER A 92 3.22 40.06 32.43
CA SER A 92 2.08 40.66 33.10
C SER A 92 1.68 41.98 32.44
N TYR A 93 0.42 42.08 32.05
CA TYR A 93 -0.18 43.35 31.60
C TYR A 93 -1.25 43.82 32.59
N ALA A 94 -1.29 45.12 32.83
CA ALA A 94 -2.26 45.74 33.73
C ALA A 94 -3.71 45.60 33.22
N ASP A 95 -3.89 45.57 31.89
CA ASP A 95 -5.18 45.36 31.23
C ASP A 95 -4.98 45.00 29.74
N LEU A 96 -6.08 44.79 29.03
CA LEU A 96 -6.08 44.50 27.58
C LEU A 96 -5.59 45.68 26.73
N ALA A 97 -5.73 46.93 27.20
CA ALA A 97 -5.25 48.10 26.47
C ALA A 97 -3.72 48.18 26.49
N ALA A 98 -3.08 47.84 27.61
CA ALA A 98 -1.64 47.74 27.74
C ALA A 98 -1.08 46.61 26.85
N ALA A 99 -1.71 45.44 26.85
CA ALA A 99 -1.34 44.34 25.95
C ALA A 99 -1.49 44.73 24.47
N THR A 100 -2.58 45.42 24.12
CA THR A 100 -2.83 45.93 22.75
C THR A 100 -1.79 46.97 22.33
N THR A 101 -1.37 47.84 23.26
CA THR A 101 -0.31 48.82 23.00
C THR A 101 1.02 48.13 22.73
N ALA A 102 1.38 47.13 23.53
CA ALA A 102 2.61 46.35 23.32
C ALA A 102 2.59 45.60 21.99
N MET A 103 1.48 44.94 21.66
CA MET A 103 1.29 44.24 20.38
C MET A 103 1.46 45.19 19.17
N ASN A 104 0.95 46.42 19.26
CA ASN A 104 1.08 47.41 18.20
C ASN A 104 2.50 47.98 18.03
N THR A 105 3.49 47.52 18.80
CA THR A 105 4.91 47.74 18.46
C THR A 105 5.40 46.79 17.36
N GLY A 106 4.56 45.82 16.94
CA GLY A 106 4.85 44.84 15.89
C GLY A 106 5.33 43.48 16.42
N THR A 107 5.64 43.38 17.71
CA THR A 107 6.06 42.12 18.34
C THR A 107 5.41 41.92 19.71
N LEU A 108 5.19 40.65 20.07
CA LEU A 108 4.87 40.21 21.44
C LEU A 108 5.85 39.09 21.82
N ASP A 109 6.43 39.18 23.01
CA ASP A 109 7.46 38.24 23.48
C ASP A 109 8.58 38.01 22.45
N GLY A 110 9.05 39.10 21.82
CA GLY A 110 10.09 39.08 20.79
C GLY A 110 9.68 38.44 19.45
N THR A 111 8.43 37.98 19.31
CA THR A 111 7.93 37.35 18.08
C THR A 111 7.02 38.29 17.31
N ALA A 112 7.21 38.35 15.99
CA ALA A 112 6.36 39.15 15.10
C ALA A 112 4.92 38.62 15.08
N VAL A 113 3.97 39.54 15.23
CA VAL A 113 2.53 39.26 15.22
C VAL A 113 1.88 39.89 13.99
N VAL A 114 0.90 39.21 13.41
CA VAL A 114 0.13 39.64 12.24
C VAL A 114 -1.37 39.48 12.50
N ALA A 115 -2.19 40.04 11.62
CA ALA A 115 -3.64 39.87 11.67
C ALA A 115 -4.02 38.38 11.68
N ASN A 116 -5.05 38.04 12.47
CA ASN A 116 -5.59 36.70 12.71
C ASN A 116 -4.69 35.76 13.54
N ASP A 117 -3.55 36.22 14.03
CA ASP A 117 -2.78 35.43 15.00
C ASP A 117 -3.59 35.24 16.30
N ARG A 118 -3.51 34.04 16.86
CA ARG A 118 -4.12 33.67 18.15
C ARG A 118 -3.07 33.77 19.26
N ILE A 119 -3.34 34.53 20.32
CA ILE A 119 -2.42 34.79 21.42
C ILE A 119 -3.05 34.30 22.72
N LEU A 120 -2.38 33.41 23.44
CA LEU A 120 -2.78 32.98 24.77
C LEU A 120 -2.22 33.93 25.84
N PHE A 121 -3.09 34.54 26.64
CA PHE A 121 -2.70 35.35 27.79
C PHE A 121 -3.07 34.64 29.10
N ASP A 122 -2.07 34.36 29.95
CA ASP A 122 -2.27 33.75 31.27
C ASP A 122 -2.22 34.75 32.44
N ASN A 123 -1.73 35.97 32.16
CA ASN A 123 -1.40 36.97 33.18
C ASN A 123 -1.80 38.41 32.80
N ILE A 124 -3.04 38.56 32.32
CA ILE A 124 -3.66 39.86 32.08
C ILE A 124 -4.64 40.20 33.21
N THR A 125 -4.55 41.40 33.77
CA THR A 125 -5.45 41.82 34.86
C THR A 125 -6.75 42.39 34.28
N GLY A 126 -7.88 42.13 34.95
CA GLY A 126 -9.20 42.67 34.54
C GLY A 126 -9.78 42.05 33.26
N SER A 127 -9.19 40.98 32.73
CA SER A 127 -9.67 40.25 31.55
C SER A 127 -9.59 38.74 31.79
N ASN A 128 -10.34 37.97 31.00
CA ASN A 128 -10.29 36.51 31.07
C ASN A 128 -8.92 36.00 30.65
N LYS A 129 -8.45 34.94 31.32
CA LYS A 129 -7.23 34.22 30.94
C LYS A 129 -7.57 33.28 29.77
N ASN A 130 -7.61 33.84 28.57
CA ASN A 130 -8.11 33.16 27.38
C ASN A 130 -7.20 33.42 26.15
N VAL A 131 -7.58 32.84 25.02
CA VAL A 131 -7.02 33.12 23.71
C VAL A 131 -7.67 34.38 23.13
N PHE A 132 -6.86 35.27 22.58
CA PHE A 132 -7.27 36.48 21.89
C PHE A 132 -6.80 36.44 20.44
N VAL A 133 -7.64 36.91 19.52
CA VAL A 133 -7.32 37.01 18.10
C VAL A 133 -6.88 38.44 17.79
N VAL A 134 -5.75 38.57 17.12
CA VAL A 134 -5.27 39.85 16.60
C VAL A 134 -6.16 40.28 15.44
N THR A 135 -6.80 41.42 15.55
CA THR A 135 -7.68 41.98 14.50
C THR A 135 -7.07 43.28 13.98
N GLY A 136 -6.94 43.41 12.66
CA GLY A 136 -6.20 44.51 12.03
C GLY A 136 -4.67 44.29 12.00
N THR A 137 -3.93 45.29 11.51
CA THR A 137 -2.47 45.19 11.28
C THR A 137 -1.68 45.73 12.48
N PRO A 138 -0.88 44.90 13.17
CA PRO A 138 0.03 45.36 14.22
C PRO A 138 1.01 46.41 13.69
N GLY A 139 1.35 47.42 14.50
CA GLY A 139 2.13 48.58 14.05
C GLY A 139 1.26 49.78 13.63
N SER A 140 -0.06 49.63 13.59
CA SER A 140 -0.99 50.73 13.27
C SER A 140 -2.10 50.82 14.30
N SER A 141 -3.11 49.96 14.21
CA SER A 141 -4.33 50.05 15.02
C SER A 141 -4.95 48.68 15.25
N ALA A 142 -4.13 47.64 15.38
CA ALA A 142 -4.65 46.31 15.68
C ALA A 142 -5.25 46.26 17.08
N THR A 143 -6.28 45.44 17.25
CA THR A 143 -6.97 45.20 18.52
C THR A 143 -6.91 43.73 18.89
N LEU A 144 -6.89 43.44 20.19
CA LEU A 144 -7.04 42.08 20.72
C LEU A 144 -8.52 41.83 21.00
N VAL A 145 -9.11 40.86 20.31
CA VAL A 145 -10.49 40.44 20.51
C VAL A 145 -10.48 39.06 21.15
N GLU A 146 -11.16 38.89 22.29
CA GLU A 146 -11.25 37.58 22.94
C GLU A 146 -11.88 36.56 21.99
N ASP A 147 -11.30 35.37 21.90
CA ASP A 147 -11.90 34.26 21.16
C ASP A 147 -13.29 33.97 21.73
N THR A 148 -14.27 33.83 20.84
CA THR A 148 -15.68 33.59 21.16
C THR A 148 -15.91 32.36 22.04
N ASN A 149 -14.97 31.43 22.05
CA ASN A 149 -15.01 30.28 22.95
C ASN A 149 -14.40 30.65 24.32
N THR A 150 -15.22 30.79 25.36
CA THR A 150 -14.73 31.03 26.74
C THR A 150 -13.94 29.83 27.25
N ALA A 151 -12.77 30.03 27.87
CA ALA A 151 -11.95 28.95 28.43
C ALA A 151 -12.73 28.11 29.46
N THR A 152 -12.90 26.81 29.19
CA THR A 152 -13.52 25.85 30.11
C THR A 152 -12.50 24.87 30.69
N LYS A 153 -12.78 24.35 31.91
CA LYS A 153 -11.89 23.36 32.54
C LYS A 153 -11.73 22.16 31.59
N GLY A 154 -10.48 21.80 31.32
CA GLY A 154 -10.13 20.71 30.41
C GLY A 154 -9.75 21.16 29.00
N ASP A 155 -9.97 22.43 28.65
CA ASP A 155 -9.53 22.97 27.36
C ASP A 155 -8.02 22.83 27.20
N THR A 156 -7.60 22.43 26.01
CA THR A 156 -6.19 22.25 25.65
C THR A 156 -5.85 23.18 24.50
N VAL A 157 -4.71 23.87 24.60
CA VAL A 157 -4.18 24.71 23.53
C VAL A 157 -2.71 24.39 23.29
N TYR A 158 -2.35 24.27 22.01
CA TYR A 158 -0.97 24.11 21.56
C TYR A 158 -0.39 25.48 21.19
N VAL A 159 0.87 25.72 21.57
CA VAL A 159 1.58 26.97 21.25
C VAL A 159 2.59 26.69 20.13
N SER A 160 2.46 27.37 19.00
CA SER A 160 3.25 27.07 17.80
C SER A 160 4.54 27.89 17.66
N SER A 161 4.70 28.98 18.40
CA SER A 161 5.86 29.88 18.30
C SER A 161 6.19 30.57 19.63
N GLY A 162 7.23 31.42 19.63
CA GLY A 162 7.72 32.13 20.80
C GLY A 162 8.43 31.25 21.83
N THR A 163 8.57 31.76 23.05
CA THR A 163 9.30 31.09 24.15
C THR A 163 8.70 29.73 24.54
N ASP A 164 7.40 29.55 24.30
CA ASP A 164 6.64 28.36 24.64
C ASP A 164 6.26 27.49 23.43
N ALA A 165 6.94 27.66 22.28
CA ALA A 165 6.74 26.84 21.11
C ALA A 165 6.87 25.33 21.42
N GLY A 166 5.92 24.54 20.91
CA GLY A 166 5.90 23.07 21.11
C GLY A 166 5.29 22.62 22.43
N LYS A 167 4.83 23.54 23.27
CA LYS A 167 4.19 23.21 24.56
C LYS A 167 2.67 23.18 24.43
N THR A 168 2.05 22.31 25.23
CA THR A 168 0.60 22.26 25.41
C THR A 168 0.21 22.74 26.79
N PHE A 169 -0.85 23.53 26.84
CA PHE A 169 -1.40 24.08 28.07
C PHE A 169 -2.85 23.63 28.22
N ASN A 170 -3.20 23.19 29.42
CA ASN A 170 -4.57 22.83 29.76
C ASN A 170 -5.15 23.82 30.76
N TYR A 171 -6.34 24.32 30.49
CA TYR A 171 -7.04 25.19 31.42
C TYR A 171 -7.62 24.37 32.56
N ASN A 172 -7.20 24.65 33.80
CA ASN A 172 -7.67 23.90 34.97
C ASN A 172 -8.96 24.46 35.60
N GLY A 173 -9.58 25.47 34.95
CA GLY A 173 -10.71 26.24 35.47
C GLY A 173 -10.31 27.56 36.13
N THR A 174 -9.02 27.86 36.23
CA THR A 174 -8.52 29.12 36.80
C THR A 174 -7.30 29.64 36.03
N VAL A 175 -6.36 28.76 35.72
CA VAL A 175 -5.12 29.09 35.00
C VAL A 175 -4.82 28.04 33.93
N TRP A 176 -4.06 28.44 32.92
CA TRP A 176 -3.46 27.55 31.94
C TRP A 176 -2.24 26.87 32.58
N VAL A 177 -2.23 25.55 32.62
CA VAL A 177 -1.15 24.74 33.21
C VAL A 177 -0.50 23.94 32.11
N GLN A 178 0.81 24.06 31.96
CA GLN A 178 1.58 23.25 31.01
C GLN A 178 1.42 21.75 31.36
N GLN A 179 0.93 20.94 30.42
CA GLN A 179 0.77 19.48 30.60
C GLN A 179 1.85 18.68 29.87
N GLY A 180 2.30 19.21 28.73
CA GLY A 180 3.33 18.56 27.91
C GLY A 180 4.25 19.60 27.29
N ALA A 181 5.50 19.22 27.14
CA ALA A 181 6.35 19.76 26.09
C ALA A 181 6.60 18.57 25.17
N ALA A 182 6.21 18.65 23.91
CA ALA A 182 6.77 17.71 22.96
C ALA A 182 8.29 17.92 23.02
N SER A 183 9.04 16.85 23.30
CA SER A 183 10.50 17.01 23.36
C SER A 183 10.94 17.56 22.00
N SER A 184 11.91 18.46 21.99
CA SER A 184 12.46 18.98 20.72
C SER A 184 12.89 17.83 19.78
N THR A 185 13.26 16.69 20.37
CA THR A 185 13.53 15.42 19.70
C THR A 185 12.29 14.80 19.04
N GLU A 186 11.14 14.75 19.72
CA GLU A 186 9.90 14.18 19.19
C GLU A 186 9.28 15.04 18.09
N ILE A 187 9.29 16.37 18.25
CA ILE A 187 8.96 17.30 17.16
C ILE A 187 9.94 17.09 15.99
N GLY A 188 11.23 16.92 16.28
CA GLY A 188 12.24 16.60 15.27
C GLY A 188 11.98 15.29 14.53
N PHE A 189 11.53 14.24 15.21
CA PHE A 189 11.14 12.97 14.59
C PHE A 189 9.91 13.11 13.71
N ILE A 190 8.87 13.81 14.19
CA ILE A 190 7.66 14.06 13.39
C ILE A 190 8.02 14.89 12.15
N LYS A 191 8.83 15.96 12.31
CA LYS A 191 9.33 16.79 11.21
C LYS A 191 10.16 16.00 10.20
N THR A 192 11.05 15.11 10.69
CA THR A 192 11.85 14.23 9.83
C THR A 192 10.97 13.26 9.07
N PHE A 193 9.94 12.69 9.72
CA PHE A 193 9.01 11.75 9.11
C PHE A 193 8.17 12.38 8.00
N ILE A 194 7.80 13.66 8.15
CA ILE A 194 7.03 14.43 7.15
C ILE A 194 7.91 15.29 6.22
N GLY A 195 9.24 15.19 6.31
CA GLY A 195 10.19 15.83 5.40
C GLY A 195 10.34 17.35 5.55
N LYS A 196 10.11 17.92 6.74
CA LYS A 196 10.16 19.38 6.97
C LYS A 196 11.50 19.82 7.52
N SER A 197 11.99 20.96 7.01
CA SER A 197 13.30 21.51 7.35
C SER A 197 13.24 22.58 8.45
N ALA A 198 12.10 23.25 8.62
CA ALA A 198 11.85 24.19 9.72
C ALA A 198 10.40 24.12 10.28
N ASP A 199 10.13 24.98 11.26
CA ASP A 199 8.79 25.23 11.80
C ASP A 199 7.89 25.96 10.79
N GLY A 200 6.59 25.69 10.80
CA GLY A 200 5.60 26.31 9.90
C GLY A 200 5.05 25.36 8.84
N ASN A 201 4.18 25.84 7.95
CA ASN A 201 3.61 25.00 6.87
C ASN A 201 4.58 24.88 5.69
N GLU A 202 5.66 24.12 5.89
CA GLU A 202 6.51 23.67 4.77
C GLU A 202 5.89 22.42 4.14
N THR A 203 5.46 22.51 2.89
CA THR A 203 5.40 21.34 2.01
C THR A 203 6.85 21.02 1.62
N PRO A 204 7.33 19.77 1.71
CA PRO A 204 8.67 19.44 1.25
C PRO A 204 8.84 19.90 -0.20
N ASP A 205 9.94 20.60 -0.51
CA ASP A 205 10.29 20.97 -1.88
C ASP A 205 10.66 19.69 -2.64
N TYR A 206 9.67 19.07 -3.26
CA TYR A 206 9.88 17.96 -4.17
C TYR A 206 10.45 18.49 -5.49
N SER A 207 11.76 18.71 -5.53
CA SER A 207 12.48 19.07 -6.77
C SER A 207 12.64 17.86 -7.69
N SER A 208 11.52 17.40 -8.27
CA SER A 208 11.52 16.45 -9.37
C SER A 208 11.33 17.21 -10.68
N ASN A 209 12.44 17.66 -11.29
CA ASN A 209 12.40 18.31 -12.62
C ASN A 209 11.84 17.40 -13.73
N ASN A 210 11.58 16.12 -13.44
CA ASN A 210 11.28 15.11 -14.44
C ASN A 210 9.83 14.60 -14.41
N VAL A 211 9.07 14.81 -13.33
CA VAL A 211 7.75 14.15 -13.16
C VAL A 211 6.67 15.02 -12.53
N VAL A 212 7.00 15.86 -11.55
CA VAL A 212 6.02 16.66 -10.80
C VAL A 212 6.39 18.13 -10.88
N THR A 213 5.44 18.98 -11.23
CA THR A 213 5.62 20.43 -11.28
C THR A 213 5.72 20.98 -9.86
N ASP A 214 6.82 21.68 -9.59
CA ASP A 214 7.03 22.31 -8.30
C ASP A 214 5.98 23.41 -8.02
N GLY A 215 5.53 23.48 -6.77
CA GLY A 215 4.45 24.39 -6.33
C GLY A 215 3.03 23.99 -6.72
N GLY A 216 2.81 22.81 -7.33
CA GLY A 216 1.48 22.26 -7.58
C GLY A 216 0.76 21.79 -6.30
N SER A 217 -0.57 21.66 -6.35
CA SER A 217 -1.32 21.00 -5.27
C SER A 217 -0.98 19.51 -5.19
N LEU A 218 -1.21 18.86 -4.04
CA LEU A 218 -0.96 17.42 -3.88
C LEU A 218 -1.76 16.60 -4.90
N GLU A 219 -3.00 17.00 -5.17
CA GLU A 219 -3.86 16.39 -6.18
C GLU A 219 -3.29 16.55 -7.60
N THR A 220 -2.71 17.72 -7.91
CA THR A 220 -2.02 17.96 -9.18
C THR A 220 -0.78 17.08 -9.30
N ALA A 221 0.03 17.01 -8.25
CA ALA A 221 1.25 16.20 -8.21
C ALA A 221 0.95 14.70 -8.37
N ILE A 222 -0.10 14.21 -7.72
CA ILE A 222 -0.57 12.82 -7.88
C ILE A 222 -1.08 12.60 -9.31
N GLY A 223 -1.84 13.53 -9.88
CA GLY A 223 -2.31 13.43 -11.27
C GLY A 223 -1.17 13.42 -12.29
N GLU A 224 -0.09 14.17 -12.06
CA GLU A 224 1.11 14.16 -12.90
C GLU A 224 1.89 12.83 -12.78
N LEU A 225 2.01 12.29 -11.56
CA LEU A 225 2.57 10.96 -11.32
C LEU A 225 1.74 9.86 -12.00
N ASP A 226 0.42 9.88 -11.83
CA ASP A 226 -0.50 8.92 -12.45
C ASP A 226 -0.44 9.01 -13.99
N ASN A 227 -0.35 10.22 -14.54
CA ASN A 227 -0.13 10.42 -15.98
C ASN A 227 1.23 9.89 -16.44
N LYS A 228 2.29 10.04 -15.62
CA LYS A 228 3.63 9.58 -15.97
C LYS A 228 3.77 8.06 -15.88
N ILE A 229 3.15 7.44 -14.88
CA ILE A 229 3.02 5.99 -14.74
C ILE A 229 2.10 5.42 -15.84
N GLY A 230 1.17 6.25 -16.32
CA GLY A 230 0.23 5.92 -17.39
C GLY A 230 -0.95 5.11 -16.88
N THR A 231 -2.07 5.15 -17.62
CA THR A 231 -3.31 4.42 -17.31
C THR A 231 -3.20 2.88 -17.48
N GLY A 232 -1.99 2.35 -17.66
CA GLY A 232 -1.72 0.98 -18.10
C GLY A 232 -1.51 -0.06 -17.00
N HIS A 233 -1.53 0.31 -15.73
CA HIS A 233 -1.26 -0.59 -14.61
C HIS A 233 -2.52 -1.05 -13.85
N THR A 234 -3.59 -1.36 -14.57
CA THR A 234 -4.87 -1.80 -13.95
C THR A 234 -4.98 -3.30 -13.73
N GLU A 235 -4.01 -4.13 -14.16
CA GLU A 235 -4.06 -5.57 -13.90
C GLU A 235 -2.69 -6.10 -13.45
N PRO A 236 -2.63 -7.08 -12.52
CA PRO A 236 -1.41 -7.74 -12.10
C PRO A 236 -0.94 -8.68 -13.22
N VAL A 237 -0.53 -8.12 -14.36
CA VAL A 237 0.17 -8.85 -15.40
C VAL A 237 1.65 -8.57 -15.26
N ASN A 238 2.32 -9.59 -14.75
CA ASN A 238 3.75 -9.74 -14.64
C ASN A 238 4.39 -9.88 -16.04
N PHE A 239 4.32 -8.83 -16.86
CA PHE A 239 4.98 -8.80 -18.15
C PHE A 239 5.96 -7.63 -18.18
N ILE A 240 7.22 -8.01 -18.26
CA ILE A 240 8.28 -7.23 -18.88
C ILE A 240 7.67 -6.59 -20.13
N GLN A 241 7.50 -5.26 -20.13
CA GLN A 241 7.28 -4.55 -21.38
C GLN A 241 8.54 -4.75 -22.21
N LEU A 242 8.52 -5.76 -23.08
CA LEU A 242 9.59 -6.03 -24.02
C LEU A 242 9.67 -4.80 -24.90
N ASN A 243 10.70 -3.98 -24.70
CA ASN A 243 10.88 -2.75 -25.47
C ASN A 243 10.90 -3.08 -26.98
N ASP A 244 10.66 -2.07 -27.81
CA ASP A 244 10.62 -2.20 -29.27
C ASP A 244 11.83 -2.94 -29.86
N ALA A 245 12.99 -2.87 -29.19
CA ALA A 245 14.18 -3.58 -29.63
C ALA A 245 14.05 -5.10 -29.49
N VAL A 246 13.43 -5.61 -28.42
CA VAL A 246 13.21 -7.05 -28.24
C VAL A 246 12.16 -7.57 -29.23
N MET A 247 11.09 -6.80 -29.47
CA MET A 247 10.08 -7.17 -30.48
C MET A 247 10.67 -7.21 -31.90
N LYS A 248 11.49 -6.22 -32.26
CA LYS A 248 12.22 -6.22 -33.54
C LYS A 248 13.19 -7.40 -33.64
N GLY A 249 13.87 -7.74 -32.54
CA GLY A 249 14.75 -8.90 -32.46
C GLY A 249 14.01 -10.23 -32.70
N LEU A 250 12.84 -10.42 -32.08
CA LEU A 250 12.00 -11.60 -32.27
C LEU A 250 11.46 -11.70 -33.71
N HIS A 251 10.97 -10.59 -34.28
CA HIS A 251 10.55 -10.56 -35.68
C HIS A 251 11.70 -10.89 -36.64
N GLN A 252 12.90 -10.35 -36.41
CA GLN A 252 14.05 -10.66 -37.25
C GLN A 252 14.48 -12.12 -37.12
N LEU A 253 14.38 -12.70 -35.92
CA LEU A 253 14.64 -14.12 -35.70
C LEU A 253 13.63 -14.99 -36.44
N ASP A 254 12.34 -14.65 -36.40
CA ASP A 254 11.28 -15.35 -37.14
C ASP A 254 11.52 -15.31 -38.66
N ILE A 255 11.84 -14.13 -39.20
CA ILE A 255 12.24 -13.96 -40.60
C ILE A 255 13.45 -14.84 -40.93
N ASN A 256 14.49 -14.81 -40.09
CA ASN A 256 15.70 -15.58 -40.31
C ASN A 256 15.44 -17.09 -40.26
N LEU A 257 14.61 -17.57 -39.32
CA LEU A 257 14.22 -18.98 -39.23
C LEU A 257 13.38 -19.42 -40.42
N SER A 258 12.47 -18.57 -40.91
CA SER A 258 11.68 -18.84 -42.11
C SER A 258 12.55 -18.94 -43.36
N ALA A 259 13.57 -18.08 -43.48
CA ALA A 259 14.52 -18.09 -44.58
C ALA A 259 15.54 -19.23 -44.50
N ALA A 260 15.98 -19.59 -43.29
CA ALA A 260 16.90 -20.70 -43.05
C ALA A 260 16.23 -22.08 -43.15
N ARG A 261 14.90 -22.13 -43.15
CA ARG A 261 14.13 -23.35 -43.38
C ARG A 261 14.16 -23.72 -44.88
N THR A 262 15.35 -24.04 -45.38
CA THR A 262 15.52 -24.70 -46.67
C THR A 262 15.06 -26.14 -46.51
N PHE A 263 13.79 -26.42 -46.79
CA PHE A 263 13.37 -27.80 -46.97
C PHE A 263 14.17 -28.37 -48.14
N HIS A 264 15.08 -29.31 -47.84
CA HIS A 264 15.75 -30.14 -48.83
C HIS A 264 14.71 -31.11 -49.41
N PHE A 265 13.91 -30.63 -50.36
CA PHE A 265 13.12 -31.50 -51.22
C PHE A 265 14.07 -32.07 -52.27
N GLY A 266 14.55 -33.30 -52.06
CA GLY A 266 15.16 -34.06 -53.14
C GLY A 266 14.10 -34.33 -54.21
N SER A 267 14.02 -33.52 -55.25
CA SER A 267 13.18 -33.80 -56.40
C SER A 267 13.84 -34.92 -57.21
N VAL A 268 13.37 -36.16 -57.07
CA VAL A 268 13.71 -37.22 -58.02
C VAL A 268 12.73 -37.10 -59.19
N SER A 269 13.22 -36.63 -60.32
CA SER A 269 12.46 -36.61 -61.57
C SER A 269 12.84 -37.80 -62.44
N GLY A 270 11.85 -38.54 -62.96
CA GLY A 270 12.06 -39.42 -64.12
C GLY A 270 12.19 -40.93 -63.91
N GLY A 271 11.63 -41.50 -62.83
CA GLY A 271 11.48 -42.96 -62.72
C GLY A 271 10.29 -43.30 -61.84
N THR A 272 9.64 -44.44 -62.08
CA THR A 272 8.73 -45.09 -61.13
C THR A 272 9.41 -45.10 -59.76
N ALA A 273 9.03 -44.16 -58.91
CA ALA A 273 9.56 -44.05 -57.56
C ALA A 273 8.85 -45.13 -56.72
N THR A 274 9.38 -46.35 -56.77
CA THR A 274 9.24 -47.27 -55.65
C THR A 274 10.08 -46.70 -54.52
N GLU A 275 9.56 -45.69 -53.83
CA GLU A 275 10.19 -45.13 -52.64
C GLU A 275 9.98 -46.14 -51.51
N VAL A 276 10.84 -47.16 -51.48
CA VAL A 276 11.12 -47.91 -50.26
C VAL A 276 11.74 -46.90 -49.32
N CYS A 277 10.96 -46.41 -48.36
CA CYS A 277 11.47 -45.69 -47.21
C CYS A 277 12.39 -46.65 -46.43
N THR A 278 13.66 -46.71 -46.82
CA THR A 278 14.73 -47.25 -45.97
C THR A 278 15.12 -46.15 -45.00
N THR A 279 14.31 -45.98 -43.95
CA THR A 279 14.88 -45.48 -42.70
C THR A 279 15.77 -46.58 -42.16
N ASP A 280 17.07 -46.34 -42.18
CA ASP A 280 18.10 -47.10 -41.50
C ASP A 280 17.84 -47.05 -39.99
N PHE A 281 16.96 -47.94 -39.52
CA PHE A 281 16.91 -48.36 -38.13
C PHE A 281 17.72 -49.64 -38.05
N SER A 282 18.79 -49.56 -37.26
CA SER A 282 19.52 -50.72 -36.77
C SER A 282 18.55 -51.84 -36.38
N THR A 283 18.81 -53.01 -36.97
CA THR A 283 18.03 -54.25 -36.89
C THR A 283 17.52 -54.54 -35.47
N HIS A 284 16.23 -54.29 -35.24
CA HIS A 284 15.38 -55.14 -34.43
C HIS A 284 14.29 -55.66 -35.36
N HIS A 285 14.38 -56.94 -35.73
CA HIS A 285 13.26 -57.65 -36.34
C HIS A 285 12.12 -57.70 -35.31
N ILE A 286 11.11 -56.85 -35.47
CA ILE A 286 9.80 -57.09 -34.84
C ILE A 286 8.94 -57.76 -35.91
N GLU A 287 9.03 -59.08 -35.98
CA GLU A 287 8.08 -59.89 -36.72
C GLU A 287 6.69 -59.70 -36.08
N GLY A 288 5.73 -59.13 -36.82
CA GLY A 288 4.33 -59.05 -36.38
C GLY A 288 3.62 -57.69 -36.47
N CYS A 289 4.12 -56.68 -37.18
CA CYS A 289 3.35 -55.42 -37.28
C CYS A 289 2.14 -55.59 -38.23
N PHE A 290 0.94 -55.64 -37.66
CA PHE A 290 -0.34 -55.87 -38.36
C PHE A 290 -1.03 -54.60 -38.84
N SER A 291 -0.57 -53.40 -38.46
CA SER A 291 -1.21 -52.16 -38.89
C SER A 291 -0.22 -51.05 -39.22
N ALA A 292 -0.55 -50.25 -40.23
CA ALA A 292 0.22 -49.09 -40.65
C ALA A 292 -0.70 -47.92 -40.94
N GLU A 293 -0.24 -46.73 -40.59
CA GLU A 293 -0.85 -45.47 -41.00
C GLU A 293 0.13 -44.72 -41.91
N TRP A 294 -0.35 -44.24 -43.05
CA TRP A 294 0.41 -43.36 -43.93
C TRP A 294 -0.28 -42.01 -44.02
N ARG A 295 0.48 -40.93 -43.93
CA ARG A 295 0.03 -39.59 -44.35
C ARG A 295 0.66 -39.30 -45.69
N VAL A 296 -0.18 -39.08 -46.69
CA VAL A 296 0.20 -39.04 -48.10
C VAL A 296 -0.18 -37.67 -48.65
N VAL A 297 0.75 -37.03 -49.34
CA VAL A 297 0.51 -35.82 -50.13
C VAL A 297 0.95 -36.11 -51.56
N VAL A 298 0.05 -35.91 -52.52
CA VAL A 298 0.27 -36.14 -53.94
C VAL A 298 0.06 -34.82 -54.69
N ALA A 299 0.99 -34.44 -55.55
CA ALA A 299 0.90 -33.23 -56.37
C ALA A 299 1.08 -33.54 -57.86
N SER A 300 0.26 -32.94 -58.71
CA SER A 300 0.42 -32.93 -60.18
C SER A 300 0.15 -31.52 -60.70
N GLY A 301 1.21 -30.78 -61.04
CA GLY A 301 1.11 -29.36 -61.37
C GLY A 301 0.50 -28.54 -60.22
N ASN A 302 -0.60 -27.83 -60.49
CA ASN A 302 -1.33 -27.03 -59.49
C ASN A 302 -2.33 -27.84 -58.65
N ASN A 303 -2.53 -29.13 -58.96
CA ASN A 303 -3.47 -29.99 -58.25
C ASN A 303 -2.75 -30.71 -57.11
N LYS A 304 -3.33 -30.70 -55.92
CA LYS A 304 -2.81 -31.38 -54.74
C LYS A 304 -3.90 -32.21 -54.08
N TRP A 305 -3.53 -33.40 -53.62
CA TRP A 305 -4.35 -34.28 -52.81
C TRP A 305 -3.55 -34.63 -51.56
N ALA A 306 -4.17 -34.60 -50.38
CA ALA A 306 -3.59 -35.08 -49.15
C ALA A 306 -4.60 -35.97 -48.43
N GLY A 307 -4.13 -37.03 -47.77
CA GLY A 307 -4.99 -37.94 -47.03
C GLY A 307 -4.20 -38.84 -46.09
N THR A 308 -4.92 -39.49 -45.18
CA THR A 308 -4.38 -40.50 -44.26
C THR A 308 -4.94 -41.87 -44.64
N VAL A 309 -4.05 -42.84 -44.89
CA VAL A 309 -4.42 -44.23 -45.17
C VAL A 309 -4.08 -45.05 -43.93
N SER A 310 -5.06 -45.74 -43.35
CA SER A 310 -4.84 -46.68 -42.25
C SER A 310 -5.18 -48.07 -42.76
N ALA A 311 -4.25 -49.01 -42.65
CA ALA A 311 -4.46 -50.38 -43.11
C ALA A 311 -4.05 -51.40 -42.06
N ILE A 312 -4.74 -52.55 -42.08
CA ILE A 312 -4.46 -53.74 -41.31
C ILE A 312 -4.15 -54.88 -42.27
N PHE A 313 -3.09 -55.63 -42.01
CA PHE A 313 -2.66 -56.76 -42.83
C PHE A 313 -2.71 -58.07 -42.03
N ASN A 314 -3.56 -59.00 -42.46
CA ASN A 314 -3.59 -60.35 -41.93
C ASN A 314 -2.61 -61.25 -42.70
N ARG A 315 -1.47 -61.56 -42.07
CA ARG A 315 -0.44 -62.44 -42.67
C ARG A 315 -0.94 -63.85 -42.98
N ALA A 316 -1.89 -64.37 -42.20
CA ALA A 316 -2.36 -65.75 -42.36
C ALA A 316 -3.21 -65.92 -43.62
N THR A 317 -4.06 -64.94 -43.92
CA THR A 317 -4.95 -64.97 -45.09
C THR A 317 -4.42 -64.14 -46.26
N SER A 318 -3.34 -63.39 -46.06
CA SER A 318 -2.85 -62.36 -46.99
C SER A 318 -3.88 -61.27 -47.31
N GLU A 319 -4.90 -61.11 -46.46
CA GLU A 319 -5.94 -60.08 -46.64
C GLU A 319 -5.48 -58.74 -46.08
N ILE A 320 -5.91 -57.66 -46.75
CA ILE A 320 -5.71 -56.28 -46.31
C ILE A 320 -7.07 -55.64 -46.16
N ASP A 321 -7.31 -55.03 -45.00
CA ASP A 321 -8.42 -54.11 -44.81
C ASP A 321 -7.87 -52.70 -44.60
N TYR A 322 -8.52 -51.68 -45.15
CA TYR A 322 -8.02 -50.32 -45.08
C TYR A 322 -9.09 -49.26 -45.19
N ASN A 323 -8.79 -48.09 -44.64
CA ASN A 323 -9.60 -46.90 -44.73
C ASN A 323 -8.76 -45.70 -45.17
N ILE A 324 -9.34 -44.82 -45.98
CA ILE A 324 -8.75 -43.54 -46.34
C ILE A 324 -9.57 -42.44 -45.67
N SER A 325 -8.91 -41.59 -44.90
CA SER A 325 -9.54 -40.51 -44.14
C SER A 325 -8.80 -39.18 -44.35
N SER A 326 -9.38 -38.11 -43.82
CA SER A 326 -8.75 -36.77 -43.78
C SER A 326 -8.34 -36.24 -45.17
N ILE A 327 -9.19 -36.46 -46.17
CA ILE A 327 -8.91 -36.06 -47.55
C ILE A 327 -9.03 -34.55 -47.70
N LEU A 328 -7.95 -33.90 -48.14
CA LEU A 328 -7.91 -32.49 -48.51
C LEU A 328 -7.42 -32.36 -49.95
N THR A 329 -8.14 -31.57 -50.76
CA THR A 329 -7.79 -31.33 -52.16
C THR A 329 -7.64 -29.84 -52.45
N ILE A 330 -6.65 -29.48 -53.27
CA ILE A 330 -6.47 -28.15 -53.84
C ILE A 330 -6.42 -28.30 -55.36
N GLY A 331 -7.24 -27.54 -56.08
CA GLY A 331 -7.34 -27.63 -57.55
C GLY A 331 -8.32 -28.71 -58.03
N ALA A 332 -8.13 -29.19 -59.26
CA ALA A 332 -8.93 -30.25 -59.85
C ALA A 332 -8.46 -31.64 -59.36
N PRO A 333 -9.33 -32.67 -59.38
CA PRO A 333 -8.89 -34.04 -59.10
C PRO A 333 -7.72 -34.47 -59.98
N ILE A 334 -6.72 -35.13 -59.39
CA ILE A 334 -5.59 -35.69 -60.14
C ILE A 334 -6.10 -36.89 -60.94
N ALA A 335 -5.96 -36.86 -62.27
CA ALA A 335 -6.50 -37.88 -63.16
C ALA A 335 -5.91 -39.27 -62.86
N GLY A 336 -6.79 -40.24 -62.62
CA GLY A 336 -6.43 -41.63 -62.31
C GLY A 336 -5.72 -41.82 -60.97
N LEU A 337 -5.83 -40.86 -60.04
CA LEU A 337 -5.22 -40.99 -58.73
C LEU A 337 -5.89 -42.12 -57.92
N GLU A 338 -5.11 -43.15 -57.60
CA GLU A 338 -5.48 -44.21 -56.67
C GLU A 338 -4.40 -44.33 -55.60
N VAL A 339 -4.82 -44.35 -54.34
CA VAL A 339 -3.92 -44.50 -53.19
C VAL A 339 -4.44 -45.66 -52.36
N TYR A 340 -3.70 -46.76 -52.28
CA TYR A 340 -4.14 -47.95 -51.58
C TYR A 340 -2.97 -48.79 -51.08
N PRO A 341 -3.14 -49.52 -49.96
CA PRO A 341 -2.11 -50.42 -49.47
C PRO A 341 -1.99 -51.67 -50.37
N VAL A 342 -0.77 -52.18 -50.49
CA VAL A 342 -0.46 -53.43 -51.18
C VAL A 342 0.46 -54.28 -50.30
N VAL A 343 0.44 -55.60 -50.49
CA VAL A 343 1.39 -56.50 -49.83
C VAL A 343 2.37 -57.01 -50.87
N THR A 344 3.65 -56.75 -50.63
CA THR A 344 4.76 -57.29 -51.43
C THR A 344 5.51 -58.30 -50.59
N SER A 345 5.46 -59.58 -51.01
CA SER A 345 5.97 -60.78 -50.32
C SER A 345 5.44 -60.99 -48.89
N THR A 346 5.85 -60.16 -47.94
CA THR A 346 5.45 -60.18 -46.52
C THR A 346 5.32 -58.78 -45.92
N THR A 347 5.51 -57.74 -46.74
CA THR A 347 5.57 -56.35 -46.31
C THR A 347 4.31 -55.60 -46.76
N LEU A 348 3.59 -55.04 -45.81
CA LEU A 348 2.55 -54.07 -46.08
C LEU A 348 3.20 -52.75 -46.55
N ALA A 349 2.88 -52.33 -47.77
CA ALA A 349 3.36 -51.14 -48.44
C ALA A 349 2.17 -50.27 -48.90
N LEU A 350 2.45 -49.05 -49.35
CA LEU A 350 1.46 -48.16 -49.96
C LEU A 350 1.77 -47.99 -51.44
N MET A 351 0.76 -48.09 -52.29
CA MET A 351 0.85 -47.79 -53.72
C MET A 351 0.09 -46.51 -54.05
N VAL A 352 0.72 -45.64 -54.85
CA VAL A 352 0.13 -44.43 -55.40
C VAL A 352 0.21 -44.50 -56.91
N ASN A 353 -0.93 -44.67 -57.56
CA ASN A 353 -1.06 -44.68 -59.02
C ASN A 353 -1.69 -43.37 -59.49
N ALA A 354 -1.25 -42.86 -60.64
CA ALA A 354 -1.87 -41.73 -61.32
C ALA A 354 -1.64 -41.85 -62.83
N THR A 355 -2.56 -41.30 -63.65
CA THR A 355 -2.39 -41.28 -65.11
C THR A 355 -1.26 -40.35 -65.54
N ASN A 356 -1.09 -39.24 -64.82
CA ASN A 356 -0.02 -38.26 -65.07
C ASN A 356 1.11 -38.44 -64.07
N ALA A 357 2.29 -37.90 -64.39
CA ALA A 357 3.39 -37.82 -63.42
C ALA A 357 2.93 -37.05 -62.16
N VAL A 358 3.21 -37.65 -61.01
CA VAL A 358 2.90 -37.09 -59.69
C VAL A 358 4.17 -37.04 -58.84
N THR A 359 4.23 -36.07 -57.94
CA THR A 359 5.18 -36.06 -56.83
C THR A 359 4.45 -36.50 -55.57
N THR A 360 4.98 -37.51 -54.88
CA THR A 360 4.41 -38.06 -53.67
C THR A 360 5.29 -37.73 -52.46
N PHE A 361 4.67 -37.40 -51.34
CA PHE A 361 5.31 -37.31 -50.04
C PHE A 361 4.53 -38.20 -49.08
N THR A 362 5.21 -39.17 -48.47
CA THR A 362 4.56 -40.12 -47.57
C THR A 362 5.32 -40.20 -46.25
N THR A 363 4.62 -40.04 -45.13
CA THR A 363 5.15 -40.45 -43.82
C THR A 363 4.40 -41.69 -43.36
N ARG A 364 5.13 -42.66 -42.82
CA ARG A 364 4.58 -43.92 -42.32
C ARG A 364 4.76 -44.01 -40.82
N THR A 365 3.70 -44.34 -40.11
CA THR A 365 3.73 -44.75 -38.71
C THR A 365 3.39 -46.23 -38.63
N LEU A 366 4.29 -47.01 -38.04
CA LEU A 366 4.10 -48.43 -37.78
C LEU A 366 3.52 -48.62 -36.39
N ASN A 367 2.35 -49.26 -36.32
CA ASN A 367 1.73 -49.65 -35.07
C ASN A 367 1.89 -51.17 -34.94
N CYS A 368 2.92 -51.59 -34.21
CA CYS A 368 3.16 -52.99 -33.90
C CYS A 368 2.41 -53.31 -32.61
N TYR A 369 1.31 -54.06 -32.72
CA TYR A 369 0.68 -54.66 -31.56
C TYR A 369 1.50 -55.87 -31.15
N TYR A 370 2.05 -55.85 -29.94
CA TYR A 370 2.68 -57.03 -29.35
C TYR A 370 1.55 -58.03 -29.06
N ASP A 371 1.61 -59.21 -29.67
CA ASP A 371 0.65 -60.27 -29.38
C ASP A 371 0.94 -60.76 -27.95
N ILE A 372 0.08 -60.40 -26.98
CA ILE A 372 0.27 -60.77 -25.56
C ILE A 372 -0.24 -62.22 -25.30
N TYR A 373 -0.69 -62.92 -26.35
CA TYR A 373 -1.18 -64.29 -26.26
C TYR A 373 -0.31 -65.24 -27.12
N SER A 374 0.92 -65.48 -26.67
CA SER A 374 1.71 -66.65 -27.05
C SER A 374 1.96 -67.54 -25.84
#